data_AF-A0A3C1CA42-F1
#
_entry.id   AF-A0A3C1CA42-F1
#
_cell.length_a   1.000
_cell.length_b   1.000
_cell.length_c   1.000
_cell.angle_alpha   90.00
_cell.angle_beta   90.00
_cell.angle_gamma   90.00
#
_symmetry.space_group_name_H-M   'P 1'
#
loop_
_entity.id
_entity.type
_entity.pdbx_description
1 polymer ?
#
loop_
_entity_poly.entity_id
_entity_poly.type
_entity_poly.pdbx_seq_one_letter_code
_entity_poly.pdbx_strand_id
1 'polypeptide(L)' 'MSRPFVQIDNKRLTYKQFRELKTYKDVLQVAGYTVFDTTTLRKIDKRSEYFNASEPFKFGGTLYHNEKPVYIQRLY' A
#
# COMPACT_ATOMS: atom_id res chain seq x y z
N MET A 1 -12.81 16.10 -14.28
CA MET A 1 -12.17 14.77 -14.11
C MET A 1 -10.95 14.94 -13.21
N SER A 2 -10.93 14.33 -12.02
CA SER A 2 -9.72 14.33 -11.19
C SER A 2 -8.66 13.44 -11.82
N ARG A 3 -7.46 13.98 -12.05
CA ARG A 3 -6.34 13.20 -12.59
C ARG A 3 -5.93 12.11 -11.57
N PRO A 4 -5.50 10.94 -12.04
CA PRO A 4 -4.93 9.92 -11.16
C PRO A 4 -3.66 10.47 -10.50
N PHE A 5 -3.53 10.26 -9.20
CA PHE A 5 -2.47 10.81 -8.34
C PHE A 5 -1.47 9.72 -7.93
N VAL A 6 -1.98 8.52 -7.63
CA VAL A 6 -1.17 7.36 -7.23
C VAL A 6 -1.65 6.14 -8.00
N GLN A 7 -0.70 5.27 -8.35
CA GLN A 7 -0.95 3.93 -8.84
C GLN A 7 -0.48 2.92 -7.78
N ILE A 8 -1.35 1.98 -7.44
CA ILE A 8 -1.05 0.81 -6.60
C ILE A 8 -1.22 -0.41 -7.51
N ASP A 9 -0.12 -1.11 -7.81
CA ASP A 9 -0.03 -2.15 -8.83
C ASP A 9 -0.74 -1.73 -10.14
N ASN A 10 -1.86 -2.37 -10.50
CA ASN A 10 -2.62 -2.07 -11.72
C ASN A 10 -3.79 -1.10 -11.49
N LYS A 11 -3.96 -0.57 -10.27
CA LYS A 11 -5.06 0.34 -9.92
C LYS A 11 -4.58 1.78 -9.84
N ARG A 12 -5.30 2.68 -10.52
CA ARG A 12 -5.06 4.12 -10.46
C ARG A 12 -6.07 4.77 -9.54
N LEU A 13 -5.57 5.55 -8.58
CA LEU A 13 -6.35 6.26 -7.58
C LEU A 13 -6.23 7.76 -7.79
N THR A 14 -7.36 8.44 -7.64
CA THR A 14 -7.40 9.90 -7.50
C THR A 14 -6.92 10.32 -6.11
N TYR A 15 -6.57 11.59 -5.95
CA TYR A 15 -6.19 12.14 -4.64
C TYR A 15 -7.25 11.93 -3.55
N LYS A 16 -8.54 12.02 -3.90
CA LYS A 16 -9.65 11.78 -2.95
C LYS A 16 -9.62 10.35 -2.42
N GLN A 17 -9.54 9.36 -3.32
CA GLN A 17 -9.49 7.94 -2.95
C GLN A 17 -8.23 7.60 -2.17
N PHE A 18 -7.09 8.19 -2.56
CA PHE A 18 -5.85 8.00 -1.81
C PHE A 18 -5.95 8.51 -0.37
N ARG A 19 -6.64 9.63 -0.14
CA ARG A 19 -6.85 10.21 1.20
C ARG A 19 -7.73 9.34 2.10
N GLU A 20 -8.53 8.45 1.52
CA GLU A 20 -9.36 7.50 2.27
C GLU A 20 -8.56 6.29 2.76
N LEU A 21 -7.40 6.00 2.17
CA LEU A 21 -6.51 4.92 2.61
C LEU A 21 -5.77 5.33 3.88
N LYS A 22 -6.05 4.64 4.99
CA LYS A 22 -5.45 4.95 6.30
C LYS A 22 -4.40 3.93 6.70
N THR A 23 -4.57 2.68 6.31
CA THR A 23 -3.76 1.53 6.76
C THR A 23 -3.14 0.79 5.58
N TYR A 24 -2.12 -0.03 5.85
CA TYR A 24 -1.56 -0.91 4.82
C TYR A 24 -2.58 -1.94 4.30
N LYS A 25 -3.53 -2.35 5.14
CA LYS A 25 -4.66 -3.19 4.74
C LYS A 25 -5.46 -2.55 3.61
N ASP A 26 -5.83 -1.28 3.74
CA ASP A 26 -6.60 -0.56 2.71
C ASP A 26 -5.84 -0.54 1.37
N VAL A 27 -4.54 -0.27 1.44
CA VAL A 27 -3.63 -0.25 0.28
C VAL A 27 -3.57 -1.62 -0.41
N LEU A 28 -3.40 -2.70 0.37
CA LEU A 28 -3.32 -4.06 -0.13
C LEU A 28 -4.66 -4.56 -0.69
N GLN A 29 -5.77 -4.15 -0.10
CA GLN A 29 -7.11 -4.44 -0.63
C GLN A 29 -7.33 -3.74 -1.97
N VAL A 30 -6.86 -2.49 -2.15
CA VAL A 30 -6.86 -1.84 -3.47
C VAL A 30 -6.05 -2.64 -4.48
N ALA A 31 -4.88 -3.14 -4.09
CA ALA A 31 -4.05 -4.00 -4.93
C ALA A 31 -4.70 -5.37 -5.24
N GLY A 32 -5.79 -5.74 -4.57
CA GLY A 32 -6.54 -6.97 -4.79
C GLY A 32 -6.13 -8.14 -3.89
N TYR A 33 -5.34 -7.88 -2.84
CA TYR A 33 -4.97 -8.91 -1.87
C TYR A 33 -6.01 -9.04 -0.76
N THR A 34 -6.29 -10.29 -0.36
CA THR A 34 -7.11 -10.58 0.82
C THR A 34 -6.23 -10.55 2.06
N VAL A 35 -6.33 -9.47 2.84
CA VAL A 35 -5.54 -9.25 4.05
C VAL A 35 -6.41 -8.92 5.26
N PHE A 36 -5.96 -9.38 6.43
CA PHE A 36 -6.59 -9.14 7.73
C PHE A 36 -5.74 -8.17 8.54
N ASP A 37 -6.31 -7.61 9.60
CA ASP A 37 -5.59 -6.67 10.48
C ASP A 37 -4.35 -7.31 11.13
N THR A 38 -4.41 -8.62 11.39
CA THR A 38 -3.31 -9.43 11.94
C THR A 38 -2.32 -9.90 10.89
N THR A 39 -2.54 -9.62 9.61
CA THR A 39 -1.62 -10.03 8.55
C THR A 39 -0.29 -9.30 8.72
N THR A 40 0.77 -10.08 8.93
CA THR A 40 2.13 -9.54 9.01
C THR A 40 2.64 -9.20 7.61
N LEU A 41 3.15 -7.99 7.47
CA LEU A 41 3.75 -7.44 6.27
C LEU A 41 5.23 -7.21 6.52
N ARG A 42 6.01 -7.24 5.44
CA ARG A 42 7.43 -6.93 5.50
C ARG A 42 7.68 -5.66 4.71
N LYS A 43 8.37 -4.69 5.33
CA LYS A 43 8.89 -3.52 4.63
C LYS A 43 10.40 -3.62 4.54
N ILE A 44 10.91 -3.33 3.35
CA ILE A 44 12.34 -3.30 3.07
C ILE A 44 12.70 -1.85 2.73
N ASP A 45 13.41 -1.21 3.66
CA ASP A 45 13.89 0.17 3.52
C ASP A 45 15.43 0.20 3.76
N LYS A 46 15.87 0.01 5.02
CA LYS A 46 17.29 -0.20 5.40
C LYS A 46 17.52 -1.45 6.26
N ARG A 47 16.51 -1.87 7.00
CA ARG A 47 16.41 -3.16 7.70
C ARG A 47 15.05 -3.77 7.36
N SER A 48 14.96 -5.10 7.37
CA SER A 48 13.66 -5.77 7.21
C SER A 48 12.87 -5.58 8.50
N GLU A 49 11.78 -4.82 8.43
CA GLU A 49 10.86 -4.64 9.54
C GLU A 49 9.56 -5.38 9.23
N TYR A 50 9.04 -6.08 10.24
CA TYR A 50 7.76 -6.75 10.18
C TYR A 50 6.73 -5.93 10.96
N PHE A 51 5.57 -5.73 10.37
CA PHE A 51 4.48 -5.00 11.01
C PHE A 51 3.12 -5.54 10.59
N ASN A 52 2.07 -5.15 11.28
CA ASN A 52 0.71 -5.61 10.99
C ASN A 52 0.05 -4.72 9.93
N ALA A 53 -0.83 -5.30 9.11
CA ALA A 53 -1.55 -4.56 8.07
C ALA A 53 -2.45 -3.44 8.64
N SER A 54 -2.82 -3.51 9.91
CA SER A 54 -3.55 -2.46 10.64
C SER A 54 -2.73 -1.18 10.88
N GLU A 55 -1.40 -1.23 10.70
CA GLU A 55 -0.54 -0.08 10.93
C GLU A 55 -0.85 1.08 9.96
N PRO A 56 -0.64 2.35 10.38
CA PRO A 56 -0.85 3.51 9.52
C PRO A 56 0.03 3.46 8.28
N PHE A 57 -0.60 3.64 7.11
CA PHE A 57 0.12 3.67 5.85
C PHE A 57 0.98 4.94 5.76
N LYS A 58 2.29 4.74 5.53
CA LYS A 58 3.24 5.84 5.28
C LYS A 58 3.84 5.68 3.90
N PHE A 59 3.78 6.75 3.12
CA PHE A 59 4.35 6.78 1.78
C PHE A 59 5.89 6.76 1.86
N GLY A 60 6.52 5.67 1.42
CA GLY A 60 7.98 5.53 1.38
C GLY A 60 8.43 4.09 1.64
N GLY A 61 9.16 3.51 0.69
CA GLY A 61 9.72 2.15 0.75
C GLY A 61 8.97 1.13 -0.10
N THR A 62 9.58 -0.04 -0.29
CA THR A 62 8.95 -1.17 -0.99
C THR A 62 8.21 -2.04 0.01
N LEU A 63 6.89 -2.18 -0.17
CA LEU A 63 6.04 -3.04 0.63
C LEU A 63 6.06 -4.46 0.07
N TYR A 64 6.21 -5.47 0.93
CA TYR A 64 6.10 -6.87 0.55
C TYR A 64 4.95 -7.55 1.30
N HIS A 65 4.13 -8.29 0.56
CA HIS A 65 3.11 -9.17 1.10
C HIS A 65 3.33 -10.58 0.53
N ASN A 66 3.52 -11.59 1.40
CA ASN A 66 3.84 -12.98 1.01
C ASN A 66 4.95 -13.06 -0.05
N GLU A 67 6.07 -12.38 0.19
CA GLU A 67 7.25 -12.31 -0.71
C GLU A 67 7.01 -11.60 -2.06
N LYS A 68 5.80 -11.09 -2.32
CA LYS A 68 5.50 -10.29 -3.51
C LYS A 68 5.61 -8.80 -3.20
N PRO A 69 6.37 -8.03 -4.00
CA PRO A 69 6.40 -6.59 -3.87
C PRO A 69 5.06 -6.00 -4.32
N VAL A 70 4.55 -5.03 -3.56
CA VAL A 70 3.39 -4.21 -3.92
C VAL A 70 3.93 -2.87 -4.40
N TYR A 71 3.66 -2.54 -5.65
CA TYR A 71 4.20 -1.34 -6.27
C TYR A 71 3.28 -0.16 -6.01
N ILE A 72 3.82 0.91 -5.43
CA ILE A 72 3.10 2.15 -5.17
C ILE A 72 3.88 3.29 -5.81
N GLN A 73 3.32 3.91 -6.84
CA GLN A 73 3.97 4.97 -7.62
C GLN A 73 3.10 6.23 -7.65
N ARG A 74 3.72 7.41 -7.51
CA ARG A 74 3.05 8.70 -7.78
C ARG A 74 3.02 8.96 -9.28
N LEU A 75 1.84 9.28 -9.80
CA LEU A 75 1.61 9.72 -11.17
C LEU A 75 1.46 11.23 -11.10
N TYR A 76 2.50 11.98 -11.49
CA TYR A 76 2.48 13.44 -11.53
C TYR A 76 1.76 13.95 -12.77
#